data_AF-A0A9D7QD01-F1
#
_entry.id   AF-A0A9D7QD01-F1
#
_cell.length_a   1.000
_cell.length_b   1.000
_cell.length_c   1.000
_cell.angle_alpha   90.00
_cell.angle_beta   90.00
_cell.angle_gamma   90.00
#
_symmetry.space_group_name_H-M   'P 1'
#
loop_
_entity.id
_entity.type
_entity.pdbx_description
1 polymer ?
#
loop_
_entity_poly.entity_id
_entity_poly.type
_entity_poly.pdbx_seq_one_letter_code
_entity_poly.pdbx_strand_id
1 'polypeptide(L)' 'MKKTVAASELSSLRMAAGNERKYSRVIDHGKVKCWVGIGWVSEGDPTPEQELLLPHVIHFTNTEPS' A
#
# COMPACT_ATOMS: atom_id res chain seq x y z
N MET A 1 -15.66 3.85 -6.48
CA MET A 1 -14.49 4.70 -6.14
C MET A 1 -13.33 3.78 -5.81
N LYS A 2 -12.19 3.93 -6.49
CA LYS A 2 -10.97 3.17 -6.18
C LYS A 2 -10.47 3.63 -4.80
N LYS A 3 -10.24 2.70 -3.86
CA LYS A 3 -9.69 3.06 -2.55
C LYS A 3 -8.23 3.45 -2.73
N THR A 4 -7.79 4.52 -2.10
CA THR A 4 -6.38 4.97 -2.16
C THR A 4 -5.86 5.21 -0.76
N VAL A 5 -4.56 5.02 -0.57
CA VAL A 5 -3.86 5.24 0.69
C VAL A 5 -2.51 5.90 0.43
N ALA A 6 -2.11 6.85 1.26
CA ALA A 6 -0.81 7.48 1.14
C ALA A 6 0.29 6.51 1.62
N ALA A 7 1.44 6.50 0.94
CA ALA A 7 2.58 5.66 1.36
C ALA A 7 3.03 5.96 2.81
N SER A 8 2.88 7.19 3.28
CA SER A 8 3.17 7.60 4.66
C SER A 8 2.29 6.90 5.71
N GLU A 9 1.06 6.53 5.36
CA GLU A 9 0.14 5.75 6.21
C GLU A 9 0.55 4.27 6.33
N LEU A 10 1.42 3.81 5.43
CA LEU A 10 1.89 2.42 5.31
C LEU A 10 3.32 2.22 5.82
N SER A 11 3.88 3.21 6.52
CA SER A 11 5.18 3.05 7.21
C SER A 11 5.14 1.91 8.24
N SER A 12 6.25 1.22 8.42
CA SER A 12 6.34 0.06 9.33
C SER A 12 5.84 0.37 10.74
N LEU A 13 6.14 1.58 11.25
CA LEU A 13 5.67 2.02 12.55
C LEU A 13 4.15 2.12 12.63
N ARG A 14 3.50 2.71 11.62
CA ARG A 14 2.03 2.83 11.59
C ARG A 14 1.35 1.50 11.36
N MET A 15 1.94 0.64 10.52
CA MET A 15 1.46 -0.72 10.31
C MET A 15 1.46 -1.51 11.62
N ALA A 16 2.58 -1.53 12.33
CA ALA A 16 2.71 -2.17 13.64
C ALA A 16 1.81 -1.51 14.72
N ALA A 17 1.53 -0.21 14.62
CA ALA A 17 0.58 0.49 15.49
C ALA A 17 -0.91 0.15 15.18
N GLY A 18 -1.16 -0.77 14.23
CA GLY A 18 -2.48 -1.35 13.97
C GLY A 18 -3.09 -0.99 12.62
N ASN A 19 -2.40 -0.24 11.76
CA ASN A 19 -2.87 0.00 10.38
C ASN A 19 -2.94 -1.29 9.57
N GLU A 20 -2.19 -2.34 9.94
CA GLU A 20 -2.28 -3.68 9.34
C GLU A 20 -3.69 -4.27 9.36
N ARG A 21 -4.54 -3.90 10.33
CA ARG A 21 -5.94 -4.34 10.38
C ARG A 21 -6.78 -3.78 9.23
N LYS A 22 -6.37 -2.65 8.67
CA LYS A 22 -7.07 -1.97 7.56
C LYS A 22 -6.37 -2.21 6.21
N TYR A 23 -5.04 -2.31 6.22
CA TYR A 23 -4.21 -2.32 5.03
C TYR A 23 -3.27 -3.53 5.00
N SER A 24 -3.77 -4.73 5.33
CA SER A 24 -2.94 -5.95 5.27
C SER A 24 -2.42 -6.24 3.86
N ARG A 25 -3.16 -5.81 2.83
CA ARG A 25 -2.76 -5.85 1.42
C ARG A 25 -3.07 -4.53 0.73
N VAL A 26 -2.17 -4.13 -0.17
CA VAL A 26 -2.28 -2.91 -0.99
C VAL A 26 -1.73 -3.16 -2.39
N ILE A 27 -2.08 -2.30 -3.35
CA ILE A 27 -1.42 -2.28 -4.66
C ILE A 27 -0.47 -1.11 -4.69
N ASP A 28 0.83 -1.41 -4.80
CA ASP A 28 1.90 -0.42 -4.82
C ASP A 28 2.77 -0.64 -6.05
N HIS A 29 2.95 0.41 -6.86
CA HIS A 29 3.64 0.35 -8.16
C HIS A 29 3.17 -0.81 -9.06
N GLY A 30 1.85 -1.06 -9.10
CA GLY A 30 1.25 -2.10 -9.94
C GLY A 30 1.45 -3.53 -9.43
N LYS A 31 1.97 -3.71 -8.22
CA LYS A 31 2.14 -5.03 -7.59
C LYS A 31 1.31 -5.11 -6.31
N VAL A 32 0.74 -6.28 -6.05
CA VAL A 32 0.16 -6.58 -4.74
C VAL A 32 1.30 -6.68 -3.73
N LYS A 33 1.18 -5.91 -2.64
CA LYS A 33 2.04 -6.01 -1.48
C LYS A 33 1.25 -6.45 -0.27
N CYS A 34 1.81 -7.37 0.50
CA CYS A 34 1.24 -7.89 1.72
C CYS A 34 2.14 -7.53 2.91
N TRP A 35 1.53 -7.04 3.99
CA TRP A 35 2.24 -6.76 5.23
C TRP A 35 2.36 -8.04 6.06
N VAL A 36 3.58 -8.38 6.45
CA VAL A 36 3.88 -9.62 7.20
C VAL A 36 4.38 -9.34 8.63
N GLY A 37 4.01 -8.19 9.19
CA GLY A 37 4.37 -7.79 10.56
C GLY A 37 5.71 -7.07 10.69
N ILE A 38 6.68 -7.40 9.85
CA ILE A 38 8.02 -6.76 9.86
C ILE A 38 8.29 -5.90 8.62
N GLY A 39 7.48 -6.05 7.57
CA GLY A 39 7.75 -5.46 6.27
C GLY A 39 6.70 -5.81 5.24
N TRP A 40 6.89 -5.26 4.03
CA TRP A 40 6.06 -5.51 2.87
C TRP A 40 6.70 -6.54 1.95
N VAL A 41 5.96 -7.56 1.57
CA VAL A 41 6.37 -8.58 0.58
C VAL A 41 5.54 -8.40 -0.68
N SER A 42 6.15 -8.53 -1.86
CA SER A 42 5.41 -8.50 -3.12
C SER A 42 4.84 -9.88 -3.45
N GLU A 43 3.55 -9.96 -3.73
CA GLU A 43 2.84 -11.19 -4.11
C GLU A 43 2.69 -11.33 -5.64
N GLY A 44 3.09 -10.32 -6.43
CA GLY A 44 3.01 -10.33 -7.89
C GLY A 44 2.03 -9.30 -8.45
N ASP A 45 1.54 -9.53 -9.67
CA ASP A 45 0.56 -8.67 -10.34
C ASP A 45 -0.86 -8.87 -9.76
N PRO A 46 -1.65 -7.78 -9.63
CA PRO A 46 -3.01 -7.88 -9.11
C PRO A 46 -3.95 -8.57 -10.10
N THR A 47 -4.82 -9.43 -9.58
CA THR A 47 -5.96 -9.94 -10.35
C THR A 47 -6.99 -8.81 -10.56
N PRO A 48 -7.91 -8.96 -11.54
CA PRO A 48 -8.98 -7.98 -11.74
C PRO A 48 -9.84 -7.75 -10.50
N GLU A 49 -10.04 -8.77 -9.67
CA GLU A 49 -10.76 -8.64 -8.40
C GLU A 49 -9.96 -7.81 -7.39
N GLN A 50 -8.65 -8.06 -7.27
CA GLN A 50 -7.78 -7.30 -6.38
C GLN A 50 -7.68 -5.82 -6.78
N GLU A 51 -7.64 -5.51 -8.07
CA GLU A 51 -7.69 -4.12 -8.59
C GLU A 51 -8.94 -3.34 -8.15
N LEU A 52 -10.05 -4.03 -7.87
CA LEU A 52 -11.29 -3.42 -7.41
C LEU A 52 -11.35 -3.28 -5.89
N LEU A 53 -10.76 -4.24 -5.16
CA LEU A 53 -10.90 -4.36 -3.71
C LEU A 53 -9.77 -3.71 -2.92
N LEU A 54 -8.53 -3.79 -3.41
CA LEU A 54 -7.35 -3.37 -2.69
C LEU A 54 -7.11 -1.85 -2.83
N PRO A 55 -6.63 -1.19 -1.78
CA PRO A 55 -6.25 0.21 -1.88
C PRO A 55 -4.98 0.38 -2.72
N HIS A 56 -4.97 1.39 -3.59
CA HIS A 56 -3.78 1.80 -4.33
C HIS A 56 -2.94 2.80 -3.53
N VAL A 57 -1.63 2.57 -3.51
CA VAL A 57 -0.68 3.44 -2.82
C VAL A 57 -0.37 4.66 -3.66
N ILE A 58 -0.46 5.84 -3.04
CA ILE A 58 -0.07 7.12 -3.61
C ILE A 58 1.22 7.59 -2.95
N HIS A 59 2.24 7.85 -3.76
CA HIS A 59 3.52 8.43 -3.33
C HIS A 59 3.51 9.92 -3.65
N PHE A 60 3.55 10.75 -2.61
CA PHE A 60 3.74 12.19 -2.78
C PHE A 60 5.24 12.45 -2.86
N THR A 61 5.75 12.75 -4.04
CA THR A 61 7.11 13.26 -4.21
C THR A 61 7.09 14.76 -3.95
N ASN A 62 7.81 15.23 -2.93
CA ASN A 62 8.20 16.64 -2.86
C ASN A 62 9.21 16.88 -4.00
N THR A 63 8.72 17.26 -5.18
CA THR A 63 9.58 17.90 -6.18
C THR A 63 9.95 19.27 -5.63
N GLU A 64 11.19 19.42 -5.16
CA GLU A 64 11.76 20.75 -4.94
C GLU A 64 11.78 21.50 -6.29
N PRO A 65 11.37 22.78 -6.34
CA PRO A 65 11.55 23.58 -7.54
C PRO A 65 13.05 23.78 -7.76
N SER A 66 13.51 23.38 -8.96
CA SER A 66 14.87 23.57 -9.44
C SER A 66 15.23 25.05 -9.62
#